data_AF-A0A7I8N150-F1
#
_entry.id   AF-A0A7I8N150-F1
#
_cell.length_a   1.000
_cell.length_b   1.000
_cell.length_c   1.000
_cell.angle_alpha   90.00
_cell.angle_beta   90.00
_cell.angle_gamma   90.00
#
_symmetry.space_group_name_H-M   'P 1'
#
loop_
_entity.id
_entity.type
_entity.pdbx_description
1 polymer ?
#
loop_
_entity_poly.entity_id
_entity_poly.type
_entity_poly.pdbx_seq_one_letter_code
_entity_poly.pdbx_strand_id
1 'polypeptide(L)' 'MANNQDYVETDQEREEGHVDTREKNQECETPDPALGCDLGIDVQG' A
#
# COMPACT_ATOMS: atom_id res chain seq x y z
N MET A 1 3.67 8.69 -28.43
CA MET A 1 2.55 7.90 -27.88
C MET A 1 1.93 8.74 -26.76
N ALA A 2 0.62 9.03 -26.81
CA ALA A 2 -0.04 9.68 -25.69
C ALA A 2 -0.21 8.65 -24.58
N ASN A 3 0.38 8.90 -23.42
CA ASN A 3 0.29 8.03 -22.25
C ASN A 3 -1.02 8.38 -21.54
N ASN A 4 -2.13 7.73 -21.93
CA ASN A 4 -3.42 7.94 -21.31
C ASN A 4 -3.39 7.25 -19.94
N GLN A 5 -3.29 8.06 -18.88
CA GLN A 5 -3.37 7.58 -17.52
C GLN A 5 -4.85 7.55 -17.15
N ASP A 6 -5.48 6.38 -17.28
CA ASP A 6 -6.83 6.18 -16.78
C ASP A 6 -6.76 6.09 -15.26
N TYR A 7 -7.14 7.17 -14.58
CA TYR A 7 -7.20 7.29 -13.11
C TYR A 7 -8.38 6.52 -12.50
N VAL A 8 -8.94 5.58 -13.25
CA VAL A 8 -10.09 4.76 -12.85
C VAL A 8 -9.63 3.32 -12.85
N GLU A 9 -9.77 2.66 -11.70
CA GLU A 9 -9.39 1.26 -11.56
C GLU A 9 -10.17 0.39 -12.55
N THR A 10 -9.44 -0.45 -13.27
CA THR A 10 -10.02 -1.48 -14.11
C THR A 10 -10.71 -2.54 -13.26
N ASP A 11 -11.62 -3.30 -13.87
CA ASP A 11 -12.26 -4.43 -13.17
C ASP A 11 -11.24 -5.43 -12.61
N GLN A 12 -10.11 -5.61 -13.32
CA GLN A 12 -9.03 -6.48 -12.90
C GLN A 12 -8.29 -5.95 -11.66
N GLU A 13 -7.86 -4.69 -11.64
CA GLU A 13 -7.18 -4.09 -10.47
C GLU A 13 -8.06 -4.14 -9.22
N ARG A 14 -9.36 -3.93 -9.42
CA ARG A 14 -10.35 -3.96 -8.35
C ARG A 14 -10.60 -5.38 -7.81
N GLU A 15 -10.49 -6.39 -8.68
CA GLU A 15 -10.64 -7.81 -8.33
C GLU A 15 -9.35 -8.39 -7.70
N GLU A 16 -8.18 -7.89 -8.12
CA GLU A 16 -6.88 -8.13 -7.47
C GLU A 16 -6.81 -7.47 -6.08
N GLY A 17 -7.44 -6.31 -5.92
CA GLY A 17 -7.56 -5.58 -4.66
C GLY A 17 -6.27 -4.86 -4.25
N HIS A 18 -6.41 -3.81 -3.43
CA HIS A 18 -5.25 -3.11 -2.88
C HIS A 18 -4.64 -3.91 -1.74
N VAL A 19 -3.32 -4.07 -1.79
CA VAL A 19 -2.58 -4.67 -0.68
C VAL A 19 -2.65 -3.72 0.52
N ASP A 20 -3.21 -4.19 1.63
CA ASP A 20 -3.14 -3.45 2.88
C ASP A 20 -1.69 -3.49 3.40
N THR A 21 -0.96 -2.40 3.12
CA THR A 21 0.44 -2.25 3.52
C THR A 21 0.56 -1.83 4.98
N ARG A 22 -0.50 -1.31 5.62
CA ARG A 22 -0.45 -0.84 7.01
C ARG A 22 -0.30 -1.99 7.99
N GLU A 23 -1.17 -3.00 7.92
CA GLU A 23 -1.13 -4.13 8.85
C GLU A 23 0.16 -4.92 8.69
N LYS A 24 0.56 -5.18 7.43
CA LYS A 24 1.81 -5.87 7.12
C LYS A 24 3.05 -5.12 7.59
N ASN A 25 3.02 -3.79 7.63
CA ASN A 25 4.14 -3.00 8.10
C ASN A 25 4.40 -3.15 9.62
N GLN A 26 3.43 -3.68 10.37
CA GLN A 26 3.62 -3.99 11.80
C GLN A 26 4.03 -5.45 12.05
N GLU A 27 4.00 -6.31 11.03
CA GLU A 27 4.40 -7.71 11.12
C GLU A 27 5.91 -7.88 10.87
N CYS A 28 6.75 -7.50 11.83
CA CYS A 28 8.16 -7.89 11.86
C CYS A 28 8.65 -8.17 13.28
N GLU A 29 9.93 -8.52 13.44
CA GLU A 29 10.49 -8.86 14.75
C GLU A 29 10.54 -7.68 15.73
N THR A 30 10.75 -6.45 15.23
CA THR A 30 10.89 -5.23 16.06
C THR A 30 10.20 -4.02 15.43
N PRO A 31 8.86 -4.03 15.31
CA PRO A 31 8.11 -2.92 14.73
C PRO A 31 8.14 -1.71 15.66
N ASP A 32 8.28 -0.51 15.09
CA ASP A 32 7.95 0.71 15.81
C ASP A 32 6.42 0.77 16.01
N PRO A 33 5.91 1.04 17.23
CA PRO A 33 4.47 1.04 17.49
C PRO A 33 3.67 2.08 16.70
N ALA A 34 4.31 3.15 16.23
CA ALA A 34 3.67 4.21 15.46
C ALA A 34 3.98 4.09 13.96
N LEU A 35 5.18 3.63 13.59
CA LEU A 35 5.69 3.69 12.23
C LEU A 35 5.85 2.32 11.55
N GLY A 36 5.80 1.22 12.31
CA GLY A 36 6.07 -0.12 11.79
C GLY A 36 7.55 -0.36 11.51
N CYS A 37 7.84 -1.23 10.55
CA CYS A 37 9.20 -1.71 10.25
C CYS A 37 9.81 -1.01 9.04
N ASP A 38 8.96 -0.67 8.07
CA ASP A 38 9.32 0.02 6.84
C ASP A 38 8.88 1.49 6.94
N LEU A 39 9.87 2.35 7.12
CA LEU A 39 9.70 3.81 7.15
C LEU A 39 9.45 4.40 5.75
N GLY A 40 9.62 3.61 4.70
CA GLY A 40 9.28 3.97 3.32
C GLY A 40 7.78 3.81 3.01
N ILE A 41 7.04 3.11 3.86
CA ILE A 41 5.59 2.99 3.77
C ILE A 41 4.97 4.13 4.57
N ASP A 42 4.38 5.11 3.89
CA ASP A 42 3.64 6.20 4.53
C ASP A 42 2.31 5.67 5.07
N VAL A 43 2.30 5.32 6.36
CA VAL A 43 1.10 4.87 7.07
C VAL A 43 0.34 6.11 7.56
N GLN A 44 -0.75 6.47 6.87
CA GLN A 44 -1.62 7.56 7.32
C GLN A 44 -2.16 7.27 8.73
N GLY A 45 -1.90 8.17 9.69
CA GLY A 45 -2.17 8.03 11.13
C GLY A 45 -3.61 7.67 11.50
#